data_AF-A0A2I0WST9-F1
#
_entry.id   AF-A0A2I0WST9-F1
#
_cell.length_a   1.000
_cell.length_b   1.000
_cell.length_c   1.000
_cell.angle_alpha   90.00
_cell.angle_beta   90.00
_cell.angle_gamma   90.00
#
_symmetry.space_group_name_H-M   'P 1'
#
loop_
_entity.id
_entity.type
_entity.pdbx_description
1 polymer ?
#
loop_
_entity_poly.entity_id
_entity_poly.type
_entity_poly.pdbx_seq_one_letter_code
_entity_poly.pdbx_strand_id
1 'polypeptide(L)' 'MFDVHSGVSCLAFAAAKGVTIIGNWQQKTFDVVYDVGKGRIGFAGGGCG' A
#
# COMPACT_ATOMS: atom_id res chain seq x y z
N MET A 1 -6.16 -27.39 -14.48
CA MET A 1 -5.03 -27.50 -13.53
C MET A 1 -4.46 -26.10 -13.43
N PHE A 2 -4.72 -25.40 -12.32
CA PHE A 2 -4.27 -24.02 -12.14
C PHE A 2 -2.78 -24.06 -11.78
N ASP A 3 -1.95 -23.36 -12.56
CA ASP A 3 -0.56 -23.11 -12.21
C ASP A 3 -0.55 -22.11 -11.05
N VAL A 4 -0.57 -22.62 -9.81
CA VAL A 4 -0.10 -21.84 -8.67
C VAL A 4 1.40 -21.79 -8.85
N HIS A 5 1.89 -20.66 -9.34
CA HIS A 5 3.30 -20.38 -9.30
C HIS A 5 3.72 -20.45 -7.83
N SER A 6 4.57 -21.41 -7.45
CA SER A 6 5.09 -21.56 -6.10
C SER A 6 6.00 -20.38 -5.76
N GLY A 7 5.40 -19.24 -5.42
CA GLY A 7 6.09 -18.00 -5.10
C GLY A 7 6.49 -17.90 -3.63
N VAL A 8 7.54 -17.14 -3.35
CA VAL A 8 7.93 -16.76 -1.98
C VAL A 8 7.24 -15.43 -1.64
N SER A 9 6.61 -15.37 -0.46
CA SER A 9 6.13 -14.10 0.08
C SER A 9 7.30 -13.31 0.67
N CYS A 10 7.45 -12.06 0.25
CA CYS A 10 8.53 -11.19 0.71
C CYS A 10 8.05 -10.24 1.82
N LEU A 11 8.93 -9.93 2.77
CA LEU A 11 8.68 -8.90 3.76
C LEU A 11 8.59 -7.52 3.08
N ALA A 12 7.47 -6.82 3.26
CA ALA A 12 7.24 -5.49 2.68
C ALA A 12 7.68 -4.33 3.59
N PHE A 13 8.66 -4.57 4.47
CA PHE A 13 9.24 -3.57 5.37
C PHE A 13 10.75 -3.46 5.13
N ALA A 14 11.26 -2.23 5.18
CA ALA A 14 12.68 -1.92 5.18
C ALA A 14 13.02 -1.10 6.43
N ALA A 15 14.26 -1.18 6.89
CA ALA A 15 14.71 -0.38 8.04
C ALA A 15 14.60 1.12 7.74
N ALA A 16 14.05 1.88 8.69
CA ALA A 16 13.92 3.33 8.62
C ALA A 16 14.33 3.98 9.95
N LYS A 17 14.87 5.20 9.88
CA LYS A 17 15.34 5.94 11.07
C LYS A 17 14.25 6.87 11.59
N GLY A 18 13.54 6.45 12.64
CA GLY A 18 12.62 7.30 13.40
C GLY A 18 11.34 7.73 12.67
N VAL A 19 11.09 7.20 11.47
CA VAL A 19 9.89 7.50 10.68
C VAL A 19 9.41 6.23 9.98
N THR A 20 8.12 6.19 9.65
CA THR A 20 7.53 5.14 8.80
C THR A 20 7.14 5.74 7.46
N ILE A 21 7.40 5.00 6.38
CA ILE A 21 7.04 5.39 5.02
C ILE A 21 5.94 4.43 4.53
N ILE A 22 4.82 4.98 4.10
CA ILE A 22 3.76 4.22 3.42
C ILE A 22 4.06 4.26 1.91
N GLY A 23 4.73 3.23 1.42
CA GLY A 23 5.11 3.10 0.01
C GLY A 23 3.94 2.71 -0.89
N ASN A 24 4.21 2.63 -2.20
CA ASN A 24 3.21 2.27 -3.20
C ASN A 24 2.61 0.87 -2.97
N TRP A 25 3.40 -0.09 -2.47
CA TRP A 25 2.94 -1.44 -2.18
C TRP A 25 1.86 -1.45 -1.11
N GLN A 26 2.04 -0.68 -0.05
CA GLN A 26 1.08 -0.53 1.05
C GLN A 26 -0.20 0.21 0.62
N GLN A 27 -0.14 0.98 -0.47
CA GLN A 27 -1.29 1.71 -1.01
C GLN A 27 -2.06 0.92 -2.08
N LYS A 28 -1.54 -0.21 -2.56
CA LYS A 28 -2.28 -1.07 -3.48
C LYS A 28 -3.61 -1.48 -2.84
N THR A 29 -4.66 -1.55 -3.66
CA THR A 29 -6.06 -1.87 -3.26
C THR A 29 -6.72 -0.85 -2.32
N PHE A 30 -6.06 0.28 -2.05
CA PHE A 30 -6.64 1.44 -1.39
C PHE A 30 -6.81 2.59 -2.37
N ASP A 31 -7.93 3.29 -2.25
CA ASP A 31 -8.07 4.64 -2.79
C ASP A 31 -7.46 5.62 -1.79
N VAL A 32 -6.38 6.27 -2.22
CA VAL A 32 -5.67 7.28 -1.43
C VAL A 32 -6.01 8.66 -1.99
N VAL A 33 -6.73 9.46 -1.20
CA VAL A 33 -7.19 10.79 -1.61
C VAL A 33 -6.40 11.86 -0.88
N TYR A 34 -5.83 12.79 -1.64
CA TYR A 34 -5.12 13.95 -1.13
C TYR A 34 -6.05 15.18 -1.16
N ASP A 35 -6.70 15.49 -0.04
CA ASP A 35 -7.49 16.72 0.10
C ASP A 35 -6.56 17.86 0.53
N VAL A 36 -5.92 18.49 -0.46
CA VAL A 36 -5.01 19.63 -0.26
C VAL A 36 -5.75 20.83 0.32
N GLY A 37 -7.02 21.04 -0.05
CA GLY A 37 -7.83 22.17 0.42
C GLY A 37 -8.14 22.10 1.91
N LYS A 38 -8.28 20.90 2.48
CA LYS A 38 -8.52 20.69 3.91
C LYS A 38 -7.30 20.18 4.69
N GLY A 39 -6.16 20.00 4.03
CA GLY A 39 -4.91 19.53 4.64
C GLY A 39 -5.01 18.11 5.21
N ARG A 40 -5.67 17.18 4.50
CA ARG A 40 -5.92 15.81 4.98
C ARG A 40 -5.66 14.76 3.90
N ILE A 41 -5.41 13.54 4.35
CA ILE A 41 -5.28 12.35 3.51
C ILE A 41 -6.36 11.35 3.94
N GLY A 42 -7.13 10.85 2.96
CA GLY A 42 -8.15 9.82 3.16
C GLY A 42 -7.70 8.47 2.61
N PHE A 43 -8.09 7.39 3.29
CA PHE A 43 -7.83 6.02 2.87
C PHE A 43 -9.14 5.23 2.86
N ALA A 44 -9.48 4.64 1.72
CA ALA A 44 -10.60 3.72 1.59
C ALA A 44 -10.12 2.40 0.97
N GLY A 45 -10.41 1.27 1.61
CA GLY A 45 -10.11 -0.05 1.03
C GLY A 45 -11.08 -0.39 -0.11
N GLY A 46 -10.66 -1.29 -1.00
CA GLY A 46 -11.47 -1.71 -2.14
C GLY A 46 -11.27 -0.85 -3.40
N GLY A 47 -10.14 -0.14 -3.50
CA GLY A 47 -9.71 0.49 -4.75
C GLY A 47 -9.46 -0.55 -5.85
N CYS A 48 -9.27 -0.10 -7.10
CA CYS A 48 -9.15 -0.99 -8.26
C CYS A 48 -8.12 -2.12 -8.04
N GLY A 49 -8.59 -3.36 -8.20
CA GLY A 49 -7.81 -4.60 -8.18
C GLY A 49 -7.37 -5.03 -9.56
#